data_AF-A0A662BZU2-F1
#
_entry.id   AF-A0A662BZU2-F1
#
_cell.length_a   1.000
_cell.length_b   1.000
_cell.length_c   1.000
_cell.angle_alpha   90.00
_cell.angle_beta   90.00
_cell.angle_gamma   90.00
#
_symmetry.space_group_name_H-M   'P 1'
#
loop_
_entity.id
_entity.type
_entity.pdbx_description
1 polymer ?
#
loop_
_entity_poly.entity_id
_entity_poly.type
_entity_poly.pdbx_seq_one_letter_code
_entity_poly.pdbx_strand_id
1 'polypeptide(L)'
;MGSFIGIILHSIGGFAAGSFYIPMNFVKKWSWESAWMILGMSAWIITPITVAWITVPDFFEVLFKADSTVRFWTYFWGAMWGIGGLTFGLTMRYLGISLGMTIALGFCTAFGTLIPPIFAGTFMDLLATLGGQVTVIGVVLSLIGIGITGKAGFLKEKDLDKEQQQETIKEFNLSKGMIIAVISGILSASFAFGLTAGKPIADIALLHGAKDLFQNNAVLVWVLWGGFTTNMIYVLFMMLKNKSYSDLNKKEAPLAKNYLWAAIGGTTWYM
;
A
#
# COMPACT_ATOMS: atom_id res chain seq x y z
N MET A 1 -1.52 -1.32 -30.19
CA MET A 1 -0.60 -2.24 -29.49
C MET A 1 -0.37 -1.85 -28.02
N GLY A 2 -0.10 -0.57 -27.71
CA GLY A 2 0.21 -0.11 -26.34
C GLY A 2 -0.88 -0.32 -25.29
N SER A 3 -2.16 -0.04 -25.60
CA SER A 3 -3.25 -0.15 -24.61
C SER A 3 -3.54 -1.59 -24.16
N PHE A 4 -3.41 -2.56 -25.06
CA PHE A 4 -3.60 -3.98 -24.72
C PHE A 4 -2.50 -4.50 -23.79
N ILE A 5 -1.24 -4.14 -24.08
CA ILE A 5 -0.11 -4.44 -23.18
C ILE A 5 -0.30 -3.75 -21.83
N GLY A 6 -0.76 -2.50 -21.82
CA GLY A 6 -1.10 -1.79 -20.58
C GLY A 6 -2.15 -2.52 -19.74
N ILE A 7 -3.23 -3.03 -20.38
CA ILE A 7 -4.27 -3.81 -19.69
C ILE A 7 -3.68 -5.12 -19.13
N ILE A 8 -2.84 -5.82 -19.89
CA ILE A 8 -2.18 -7.06 -19.43
C ILE A 8 -1.28 -6.76 -18.23
N LEU A 9 -0.41 -5.74 -18.32
CA LEU A 9 0.49 -5.36 -17.24
C LEU A 9 -0.29 -4.95 -15.99
N HIS A 10 -1.36 -4.18 -16.16
CA HIS A 10 -2.24 -3.79 -15.05
C HIS A 10 -2.95 -5.01 -14.42
N SER A 11 -3.36 -5.97 -15.24
CA SER A 11 -3.97 -7.23 -14.75
C SER A 11 -2.97 -8.09 -13.98
N ILE A 12 -1.71 -8.15 -14.44
CA ILE A 12 -0.63 -8.85 -13.74
C ILE A 12 -0.35 -8.17 -12.40
N GLY A 13 -0.23 -6.84 -12.36
CA GLY A 13 -0.07 -6.09 -11.10
C GLY A 13 -1.25 -6.29 -10.16
N GLY A 14 -2.49 -6.27 -10.66
CA GLY A 14 -3.69 -6.58 -9.85
C GLY A 14 -3.67 -8.00 -9.28
N PHE A 15 -3.25 -8.99 -10.07
CA PHE A 15 -3.07 -10.37 -9.61
C PHE A 15 -1.96 -10.48 -8.56
N ALA A 16 -0.83 -9.79 -8.76
CA ALA A 16 0.28 -9.75 -7.82
C ALA A 16 -0.14 -9.10 -6.49
N ALA A 17 -0.79 -7.93 -6.54
CA ALA A 17 -1.36 -7.24 -5.38
C ALA A 17 -2.46 -8.05 -4.66
N GLY A 18 -3.16 -8.96 -5.33
CA GLY A 18 -4.11 -9.89 -4.69
C GLY A 18 -3.45 -11.13 -4.08
N SER A 19 -2.27 -11.52 -4.57
CA SER A 19 -1.63 -12.80 -4.24
C SER A 19 -0.36 -12.67 -3.40
N PHE A 20 0.18 -11.46 -3.18
CA PHE A 20 1.45 -11.23 -2.47
C PHE A 20 1.51 -11.83 -1.07
N TYR A 21 0.35 -12.05 -0.43
CA TYR A 21 0.26 -12.62 0.90
C TYR A 21 0.27 -14.16 0.89
N ILE A 22 -0.04 -14.82 -0.24
CA ILE A 22 -0.07 -16.29 -0.37
C ILE A 22 1.27 -16.93 0.03
N PRO A 23 2.45 -16.41 -0.38
CA PRO A 23 3.74 -16.94 0.06
C PRO A 23 3.91 -17.04 1.58
N MET A 24 3.25 -16.18 2.36
CA MET A 24 3.32 -16.22 3.82
C MET A 24 2.76 -17.52 4.42
N ASN A 25 1.84 -18.20 3.73
CA ASN A 25 1.30 -19.49 4.17
C ASN A 25 2.35 -20.62 4.16
N PHE A 26 3.46 -20.45 3.42
CA PHE A 26 4.55 -21.41 3.36
C PHE A 26 5.68 -21.13 4.36
N VAL A 27 5.61 -20.00 5.07
CA VAL A 27 6.54 -19.67 6.16
C VAL A 27 6.17 -20.52 7.39
N LYS A 28 7.13 -21.27 7.93
CA LYS A 28 6.89 -22.25 9.00
C LYS A 28 7.61 -21.88 10.29
N LYS A 29 6.93 -22.05 11.43
CA LYS A 29 7.49 -21.87 12.79
C LYS A 29 7.99 -20.46 13.10
N TRP A 30 7.62 -19.47 12.29
CA TRP A 30 7.80 -18.05 12.58
C TRP A 30 6.46 -17.45 12.98
N SER A 31 6.53 -16.47 13.86
CA SER A 31 5.45 -15.51 14.07
C SER A 31 5.18 -14.68 12.82
N TRP A 32 4.00 -14.09 12.77
CA TRP A 32 3.58 -13.25 11.64
C TRP A 32 4.51 -12.04 11.47
N GLU A 33 4.92 -11.43 12.59
CA GLU A 33 5.77 -10.24 12.65
C GLU A 33 7.13 -10.48 12.01
N SER A 34 7.76 -11.61 12.33
CA SER A 34 9.05 -11.99 11.77
C SER A 34 8.95 -12.21 10.25
N ALA A 35 7.90 -12.88 9.79
CA ALA A 35 7.66 -13.08 8.36
C ALA A 35 7.33 -11.77 7.63
N TRP A 36 6.47 -10.94 8.24
CA TRP A 36 6.05 -9.64 7.71
C TRP A 36 7.20 -8.64 7.65
N MET A 37 8.13 -8.67 8.60
CA MET A 37 9.35 -7.85 8.57
C MET A 37 10.16 -8.13 7.30
N ILE A 38 10.41 -9.41 6.99
CA ILE A 38 11.17 -9.81 5.81
C ILE A 38 10.41 -9.49 4.51
N LEU A 39 9.10 -9.69 4.51
CA LEU A 39 8.23 -9.27 3.40
C LEU A 39 8.35 -7.76 3.16
N GLY A 40 8.21 -6.94 4.21
CA GLY A 40 8.30 -5.48 4.14
C GLY A 40 9.68 -5.00 3.71
N MET A 41 10.76 -5.62 4.19
CA MET A 41 12.13 -5.34 3.72
C MET A 41 12.28 -5.62 2.23
N SER A 42 11.73 -6.74 1.75
CA SER A 42 11.78 -7.04 0.32
C SER A 42 10.95 -6.04 -0.48
N ALA A 43 9.69 -5.80 -0.09
CA ALA A 43 8.74 -4.97 -0.81
C ALA A 43 9.12 -3.49 -0.89
N TRP A 44 9.67 -2.93 0.19
CA TRP A 44 9.83 -1.48 0.34
C TRP A 44 11.27 -1.00 0.37
N ILE A 45 12.24 -1.92 0.50
CA ILE A 45 13.67 -1.60 0.45
C ILE A 45 14.33 -2.29 -0.74
N ILE A 46 14.39 -3.63 -0.74
CA ILE A 46 15.26 -4.39 -1.66
C ILE A 46 14.76 -4.27 -3.10
N THR A 47 13.49 -4.59 -3.35
CA THR A 47 12.91 -4.58 -4.70
C THR A 47 12.90 -3.18 -5.32
N PRO A 48 12.42 -2.10 -4.65
CA PRO A 48 12.45 -0.76 -5.24
C PRO A 48 13.86 -0.26 -5.53
N ILE A 49 14.83 -0.51 -4.65
CA ILE A 49 16.24 -0.13 -4.91
C ILE A 49 16.76 -0.90 -6.12
N THR A 50 16.50 -2.20 -6.20
CA THR A 50 16.95 -3.04 -7.32
C THR A 50 16.34 -2.58 -8.63
N VAL A 51 15.03 -2.34 -8.66
CA VAL A 51 14.32 -1.88 -9.86
C VAL A 51 14.76 -0.48 -10.27
N ALA A 52 14.94 0.45 -9.33
CA ALA A 52 15.46 1.77 -9.64
C ALA A 52 16.90 1.70 -10.16
N TRP A 53 17.76 0.87 -9.56
CA TRP A 53 19.15 0.72 -9.97
C TRP A 53 19.30 0.16 -11.41
N ILE A 54 18.44 -0.78 -11.83
CA ILE A 54 18.48 -1.32 -13.20
C ILE A 54 17.80 -0.42 -14.25
N THR A 55 16.98 0.55 -13.83
CA THR A 55 16.17 1.38 -14.74
C THR A 55 16.58 2.85 -14.81
N VAL A 56 17.30 3.35 -13.81
CA VAL A 56 17.73 4.75 -13.70
C VAL A 56 19.27 4.78 -13.74
N PRO A 57 19.88 5.35 -14.81
CA PRO A 57 21.32 5.56 -14.85
C PRO A 57 21.77 6.46 -13.70
N ASP A 58 22.97 6.21 -13.16
CA ASP A 58 23.55 6.91 -12.01
C ASP A 58 22.58 7.02 -10.82
N PHE A 59 21.76 5.98 -10.61
CA PHE A 59 20.67 5.95 -9.62
C PHE A 59 21.04 6.54 -8.25
N PHE A 60 22.20 6.16 -7.68
CA PHE A 60 22.61 6.67 -6.37
C PHE A 60 22.90 8.18 -6.38
N GLU A 61 23.40 8.74 -7.48
CA GLU A 61 23.53 10.18 -7.62
C GLU A 61 22.15 10.83 -7.70
N VAL A 62 21.29 10.35 -8.61
CA VAL A 62 19.91 10.84 -8.78
C VAL A 62 19.14 10.86 -7.46
N LEU A 63 19.28 9.80 -6.65
CA LEU A 63 18.57 9.62 -5.39
C LEU A 63 18.89 10.72 -4.36
N PHE A 64 20.11 11.25 -4.38
CA PHE A 64 20.60 12.23 -3.38
C PHE A 64 20.86 13.63 -3.97
N LYS A 65 20.78 13.79 -5.29
CA LYS A 65 20.96 15.07 -5.99
C LYS A 65 19.89 16.09 -5.65
N ALA A 66 18.65 15.65 -5.44
CA ALA A 66 17.54 16.52 -5.10
C ALA A 66 17.73 17.17 -3.71
N ASP A 67 17.19 18.39 -3.56
CA ASP A 67 17.22 19.14 -2.31
C ASP A 67 16.67 18.32 -1.14
N SER A 68 17.23 18.56 0.06
CA SER A 68 16.81 17.87 1.29
C SER A 68 15.32 18.05 1.59
N THR A 69 14.75 19.22 1.26
CA THR A 69 13.32 19.51 1.40
C THR A 69 12.46 18.61 0.51
N VAL A 70 12.86 18.39 -0.75
CA VAL A 70 12.16 17.50 -1.68
C VAL A 70 12.17 16.06 -1.15
N ARG A 71 13.35 15.58 -0.75
CA ARG A 71 13.52 14.24 -0.17
C ARG A 71 12.69 14.07 1.10
N PHE A 72 12.70 15.05 1.98
CA PHE A 72 11.92 15.05 3.23
C PHE A 72 10.42 14.91 2.96
N TRP A 73 9.84 15.74 2.09
CA TRP A 73 8.40 15.67 1.81
C TRP A 73 8.00 14.39 1.08
N THR A 74 8.84 13.91 0.15
CA THR A 74 8.63 12.63 -0.53
C THR A 74 8.57 11.47 0.49
N TYR A 75 9.53 11.45 1.42
CA TYR A 75 9.58 10.48 2.50
C TYR A 75 8.42 10.62 3.49
N PHE A 76 8.10 11.85 3.90
CA PHE A 76 7.04 12.15 4.87
C PHE A 76 5.68 11.63 4.40
N TRP A 77 5.33 11.90 3.14
CA TRP A 77 4.09 11.39 2.55
C TRP A 77 4.08 9.86 2.43
N GLY A 78 5.24 9.26 2.16
CA GLY A 78 5.43 7.81 2.27
C GLY A 78 5.17 7.26 3.67
N ALA A 79 5.66 7.94 4.71
CA ALA A 79 5.40 7.56 6.09
C ALA A 79 3.92 7.66 6.45
N MET A 80 3.24 8.74 6.03
CA MET A 80 1.79 8.89 6.19
C MET A 80 1.02 7.76 5.51
N TRP A 81 1.43 7.37 4.30
CA TRP A 81 0.87 6.21 3.61
C TRP A 81 1.06 4.91 4.41
N GLY A 82 2.22 4.70 5.01
CA GLY A 82 2.47 3.53 5.87
C GLY A 82 1.57 3.47 7.11
N ILE A 83 1.27 4.62 7.73
CA ILE A 83 0.24 4.71 8.80
C ILE A 83 -1.15 4.36 8.24
N GLY A 84 -1.46 4.79 7.01
CA GLY A 84 -2.65 4.38 6.27
C GLY A 84 -2.78 2.85 6.15
N GLY A 85 -1.68 2.16 5.85
CA GLY A 85 -1.63 0.70 5.80
C GLY A 85 -1.85 0.01 7.17
N LEU A 86 -1.30 0.58 8.26
CA LEU A 86 -1.54 0.04 9.61
C LEU A 86 -3.01 0.22 10.04
N THR A 87 -3.59 1.38 9.76
CA THR A 87 -5.01 1.68 10.04
C THR A 87 -5.95 0.89 9.13
N PHE A 88 -5.51 0.49 7.94
CA PHE A 88 -6.24 -0.43 7.07
C PHE A 88 -6.42 -1.80 7.75
N GLY A 89 -5.35 -2.36 8.31
CA GLY A 89 -5.43 -3.62 9.06
C GLY A 89 -6.34 -3.51 10.29
N LEU A 90 -6.31 -2.37 10.99
CA LEU A 90 -7.18 -2.09 12.13
C LEU A 90 -8.66 -1.97 11.72
N THR A 91 -8.93 -1.46 10.52
CA THR A 91 -10.29 -1.45 9.95
C THR A 91 -10.83 -2.87 9.79
N MET A 92 -10.02 -3.81 9.29
CA MET A 92 -10.42 -5.21 9.16
C MET A 92 -10.70 -5.86 10.52
N ARG A 93 -9.97 -5.45 11.57
CA ARG A 93 -10.17 -5.93 12.93
C ARG A 93 -11.51 -5.49 13.53
N TYR A 94 -11.98 -4.29 13.21
CA TYR A 94 -13.24 -3.74 13.74
C TYR A 94 -14.46 -4.01 12.87
N LEU A 95 -14.30 -4.14 11.55
CA LEU A 95 -15.41 -4.32 10.60
C LEU A 95 -15.47 -5.73 10.00
N GLY A 96 -14.44 -6.54 10.19
CA GLY A 96 -14.29 -7.82 9.49
C GLY A 96 -13.73 -7.65 8.09
N ILE A 97 -13.23 -8.75 7.52
CA ILE A 97 -12.54 -8.73 6.22
C ILE A 97 -13.47 -8.26 5.10
N SER A 98 -14.71 -8.75 5.03
CA SER A 98 -15.62 -8.41 3.92
C SER A 98 -16.02 -6.93 3.90
N LEU A 99 -16.58 -6.44 5.01
CA LEU A 99 -17.03 -5.05 5.13
C LEU A 99 -15.85 -4.07 5.16
N GLY A 100 -14.81 -4.40 5.92
CA GLY A 100 -13.61 -3.59 6.06
C GLY A 100 -12.89 -3.39 4.72
N MET A 101 -12.65 -4.46 3.96
CA MET A 101 -11.94 -4.37 2.68
C MET A 101 -12.70 -3.48 1.71
N THR A 102 -14.01 -3.64 1.66
CA THR A 102 -14.83 -2.90 0.70
C THR A 102 -14.82 -1.40 1.00
N ILE A 103 -15.03 -1.02 2.26
CA ILE A 103 -15.07 0.38 2.66
C ILE A 103 -13.68 1.03 2.53
N ALA A 104 -12.64 0.36 3.04
CA ALA A 104 -11.30 0.93 3.06
C ALA A 104 -10.71 1.07 1.65
N LEU A 105 -10.87 0.07 0.78
CA LEU A 105 -10.47 0.19 -0.63
C LEU A 105 -11.29 1.24 -1.35
N GLY A 106 -12.57 1.37 -1.02
CA GLY A 106 -13.42 2.42 -1.57
C GLY A 106 -12.97 3.83 -1.28
N PHE A 107 -12.67 4.10 -0.01
CA PHE A 107 -12.08 5.37 0.39
C PHE A 107 -10.70 5.57 -0.22
N CYS A 108 -9.86 4.53 -0.30
CA CYS A 108 -8.57 4.61 -0.97
C CYS A 108 -8.71 5.00 -2.46
N THR A 109 -9.61 4.36 -3.19
CA THR A 109 -9.88 4.68 -4.60
C THR A 109 -10.42 6.10 -4.76
N ALA A 110 -11.42 6.48 -3.98
CA ALA A 110 -12.04 7.80 -4.09
C ALA A 110 -11.06 8.91 -3.69
N PHE A 111 -10.42 8.79 -2.53
CA PHE A 111 -9.51 9.80 -2.04
C PHE A 111 -8.22 9.85 -2.86
N GLY A 112 -7.64 8.70 -3.21
CA GLY A 112 -6.45 8.64 -4.05
C GLY A 112 -6.65 9.23 -5.45
N THR A 113 -7.86 9.14 -6.00
CA THR A 113 -8.18 9.68 -7.33
C THR A 113 -8.58 11.15 -7.30
N LEU A 114 -9.39 11.56 -6.31
CA LEU A 114 -10.00 12.89 -6.30
C LEU A 114 -9.20 13.92 -5.52
N ILE A 115 -8.58 13.55 -4.39
CA ILE A 115 -7.91 14.52 -3.51
C ILE A 115 -6.71 15.18 -4.19
N PRO A 116 -5.77 14.46 -4.85
CA PRO A 116 -4.60 15.11 -5.43
C PRO A 116 -4.94 16.18 -6.49
N PRO A 117 -5.83 15.93 -7.48
CA PRO A 117 -6.23 16.96 -8.43
C PRO A 117 -6.99 18.14 -7.80
N ILE A 118 -7.82 17.89 -6.78
CA ILE A 118 -8.50 18.96 -6.03
C ILE A 118 -7.49 19.85 -5.32
N PHE A 119 -6.53 19.25 -4.63
CA PHE A 119 -5.47 19.98 -3.92
C PHE A 119 -4.57 20.77 -4.87
N ALA A 120 -4.27 20.20 -6.04
CA ALA A 120 -3.47 20.86 -7.07
C ALA A 120 -4.23 21.94 -7.87
N GLY A 121 -5.55 22.09 -7.67
CA GLY A 121 -6.38 23.01 -8.45
C GLY A 121 -6.64 22.57 -9.89
N THR A 122 -6.29 21.33 -10.26
CA THR A 122 -6.39 20.79 -11.63
C THR A 122 -7.60 19.88 -11.82
N PHE A 123 -8.53 19.87 -10.86
CA PHE A 123 -9.73 19.04 -10.94
C PHE A 123 -10.61 19.37 -12.16
N MET A 124 -10.70 20.65 -12.54
CA MET A 124 -11.43 21.05 -13.74
C MET A 124 -10.76 20.55 -15.03
N ASP A 125 -9.43 20.48 -15.04
CA ASP A 125 -8.67 19.94 -16.18
C ASP A 125 -8.92 18.44 -16.34
N LEU A 126 -9.04 17.70 -15.23
CA LEU A 126 -9.43 16.30 -15.25
C LEU A 126 -10.79 16.12 -15.93
N LEU A 127 -11.79 16.93 -15.54
CA LEU A 127 -13.14 16.89 -16.11
C LEU A 127 -13.23 17.41 -17.56
N ALA A 128 -12.25 18.19 -18.01
CA ALA A 128 -12.19 18.68 -19.38
C ALA A 128 -11.83 17.58 -20.39
N THR A 129 -11.28 16.45 -19.94
CA THR A 129 -10.86 15.34 -20.81
C THR A 129 -11.83 14.16 -20.72
N LEU A 130 -12.06 13.47 -21.84
CA LEU A 130 -12.87 12.25 -21.86
C LEU A 130 -12.31 11.19 -20.90
N GLY A 131 -10.98 11.05 -20.85
CA GLY A 131 -10.31 10.12 -19.94
C GLY A 131 -10.62 10.43 -18.47
N GLY A 132 -10.47 11.68 -18.05
CA GLY A 132 -10.76 12.07 -16.67
C GLY A 132 -12.25 11.99 -16.32
N GLN A 133 -13.16 12.28 -17.26
CA GLN A 133 -14.60 12.05 -17.06
C GLN A 133 -14.91 10.57 -16.80
N VAL A 134 -14.36 9.66 -17.62
CA VAL A 134 -14.53 8.21 -17.43
C VAL A 134 -13.93 7.76 -16.10
N THR A 135 -12.78 8.30 -15.69
CA THR A 135 -12.19 8.03 -14.37
C THR A 135 -13.11 8.46 -13.22
N VAL A 136 -13.67 9.67 -13.27
CA VAL A 136 -14.57 10.18 -12.23
C VAL A 136 -15.87 9.37 -12.18
N ILE A 137 -16.44 9.00 -13.34
CA ILE A 137 -17.60 8.10 -13.40
C ILE A 137 -17.27 6.75 -12.76
N GLY A 138 -16.09 6.19 -13.04
CA GLY A 138 -15.61 4.96 -12.41
C GLY A 138 -15.51 5.05 -10.89
N VAL A 139 -15.03 6.18 -10.35
CA VAL A 139 -15.00 6.45 -8.91
C VAL A 139 -16.42 6.55 -8.32
N VAL A 140 -17.34 7.23 -9.00
CA VAL A 140 -18.73 7.33 -8.54
C VAL A 140 -19.40 5.95 -8.51
N LEU A 141 -19.23 5.16 -9.58
CA LEU A 141 -19.76 3.80 -9.65
C LEU A 141 -19.16 2.88 -8.59
N SER A 142 -17.86 2.99 -8.31
CA SER A 142 -17.23 2.21 -7.24
C SER A 142 -17.80 2.59 -5.88
N LEU A 143 -17.92 3.89 -5.58
CA LEU A 143 -18.53 4.38 -4.34
C LEU A 143 -19.98 3.92 -4.16
N ILE A 144 -20.78 3.88 -5.23
CA ILE A 144 -22.14 3.29 -5.20
C ILE A 144 -22.07 1.80 -4.84
N GLY A 145 -21.20 1.04 -5.51
CA GLY A 145 -20.99 -0.38 -5.22
C GLY A 145 -20.60 -0.63 -3.77
N ILE A 146 -19.71 0.18 -3.22
CA ILE A 146 -19.27 0.14 -1.82
C ILE A 146 -20.39 0.51 -0.86
N GLY A 147 -21.25 1.48 -1.23
CA GLY A 147 -22.44 1.80 -0.46
C GLY A 147 -23.43 0.63 -0.40
N ILE A 148 -23.63 -0.08 -1.51
CA ILE A 148 -24.52 -1.25 -1.58
C ILE A 148 -23.98 -2.41 -0.75
N THR A 149 -22.72 -2.79 -0.94
CA THR A 149 -22.09 -3.88 -0.19
C THR A 149 -21.92 -3.55 1.28
N GLY A 150 -21.60 -2.30 1.61
CA GLY A 150 -21.54 -1.79 2.97
C GLY A 150 -22.90 -1.89 3.66
N LYS A 151 -23.98 -1.50 2.98
CA LYS A 151 -25.35 -1.66 3.47
C LYS A 151 -25.71 -3.14 3.67
N ALA A 152 -25.35 -4.01 2.73
CA ALA A 152 -25.59 -5.44 2.87
C ALA A 152 -24.84 -6.06 4.06
N GLY A 153 -23.57 -5.68 4.25
CA GLY A 153 -22.78 -6.08 5.42
C GLY A 153 -23.39 -5.56 6.72
N PHE A 154 -23.83 -4.30 6.75
CA PHE A 154 -24.52 -3.73 7.91
C PHE A 154 -25.83 -4.44 8.25
N LEU A 155 -26.65 -4.77 7.26
CA LEU A 155 -27.90 -5.52 7.47
C LEU A 155 -27.62 -6.92 8.00
N LYS A 156 -26.66 -7.63 7.41
CA LYS A 156 -26.22 -8.95 7.89
C LYS A 156 -25.79 -8.89 9.36
N GLU A 157 -24.95 -7.92 9.73
CA GLU A 157 -24.50 -7.78 11.12
C GLU A 157 -25.67 -7.43 12.05
N LYS A 158 -26.61 -6.57 11.62
CA LYS A 158 -27.79 -6.22 12.41
C LYS A 158 -28.69 -7.42 12.70
N ASP A 159 -28.74 -8.40 11.81
CA ASP A 159 -29.54 -9.62 11.95
C ASP A 159 -28.85 -10.71 12.81
N LEU A 160 -27.58 -10.52 13.18
CA LEU A 160 -26.86 -11.42 14.09
C LEU A 160 -27.01 -10.94 15.55
N ASP A 161 -27.28 -11.88 16.46
CA ASP A 161 -27.22 -11.60 17.90
C ASP A 161 -25.79 -11.26 18.34
N LYS A 162 -25.64 -10.52 19.44
CA LYS A 162 -24.32 -10.08 19.94
C LYS A 162 -23.35 -11.24 20.18
N GLU A 163 -23.84 -12.41 20.59
CA GLU A 163 -23.01 -13.61 20.75
C GLU A 163 -22.51 -14.14 19.38
N GLN A 164 -23.36 -14.15 18.35
CA GLN A 164 -23.00 -14.59 16.99
C GLN A 164 -22.05 -13.60 16.29
N GLN A 165 -22.23 -12.30 16.54
CA GLN A 165 -21.30 -11.26 16.09
C GLN A 165 -19.91 -11.45 16.72
N GLN A 166 -19.85 -11.75 18.02
CA GLN A 166 -18.59 -11.97 18.74
C GLN A 166 -17.91 -13.30 18.39
N GLU A 167 -18.67 -14.34 18.02
CA GLU A 167 -18.10 -15.58 17.46
C GLU A 167 -17.36 -15.31 16.15
N THR A 168 -17.87 -14.38 15.33
CA THR A 168 -17.30 -14.07 14.02
C THR A 168 -16.17 -13.03 14.12
N ILE A 169 -16.35 -11.96 14.90
CA ILE A 169 -15.39 -10.86 15.09
C ILE A 169 -15.41 -10.40 16.55
N LYS A 170 -14.44 -10.86 17.34
CA LYS A 170 -14.36 -10.57 18.79
C LYS A 170 -14.41 -9.09 19.16
N GLU A 171 -13.90 -8.22 18.29
CA GLU A 171 -13.79 -6.78 18.56
C GLU A 171 -14.68 -5.93 17.66
N PHE A 172 -15.73 -6.48 17.07
CA PHE A 172 -16.57 -5.75 16.13
C PHE A 172 -17.05 -4.40 16.68
N ASN A 173 -16.80 -3.33 15.94
CA ASN A 173 -17.29 -1.99 16.27
C ASN A 173 -17.44 -1.14 15.01
N LEU A 174 -18.69 -0.96 14.57
CA LEU A 174 -18.99 -0.22 13.34
C LEU A 174 -18.49 1.23 13.36
N SER A 175 -18.78 1.99 14.42
CA SER A 175 -18.41 3.42 14.48
C SER A 175 -16.89 3.61 14.48
N LYS A 176 -16.16 2.86 15.33
CA LYS A 176 -14.70 2.90 15.36
C LYS A 176 -14.11 2.46 14.03
N GLY A 177 -14.61 1.35 13.48
CA GLY A 177 -14.15 0.83 12.20
C GLY A 177 -14.35 1.81 11.05
N MET A 178 -15.50 2.50 10.97
CA MET A 178 -15.77 3.52 9.95
C MET A 178 -14.82 4.72 10.05
N ILE A 179 -14.60 5.25 11.26
CA ILE A 179 -13.68 6.37 11.49
C ILE A 179 -12.27 5.99 11.05
N ILE A 180 -11.81 4.79 11.45
CA ILE A 180 -10.47 4.29 11.10
C ILE A 180 -10.37 4.01 9.59
N ALA A 181 -11.43 3.55 8.94
CA ALA A 181 -11.46 3.33 7.49
C ALA A 181 -11.31 4.65 6.71
N VAL A 182 -11.97 5.73 7.15
CA VAL A 182 -11.82 7.05 6.53
C VAL A 182 -10.39 7.56 6.69
N ILE A 183 -9.83 7.47 7.91
CA ILE A 183 -8.43 7.84 8.18
C ILE A 183 -7.48 7.04 7.29
N SER A 184 -7.68 5.73 7.20
CA SER A 184 -6.88 4.83 6.36
C SER A 184 -6.93 5.23 4.90
N GLY A 185 -8.12 5.54 4.36
CA GLY A 185 -8.27 5.98 2.98
C GLY A 185 -7.56 7.32 2.70
N ILE A 186 -7.72 8.31 3.58
CA ILE A 186 -7.08 9.63 3.42
C ILE A 186 -5.56 9.49 3.48
N LEU A 187 -5.06 8.74 4.47
CA LEU A 187 -3.64 8.48 4.61
C LEU A 187 -3.09 7.66 3.44
N SER A 188 -3.88 6.75 2.87
CA SER A 188 -3.48 5.99 1.68
C SER A 188 -3.26 6.90 0.46
N ALA A 189 -4.05 7.96 0.31
CA ALA A 189 -3.85 8.97 -0.73
C ALA A 189 -2.52 9.73 -0.60
N SER A 190 -1.87 9.69 0.57
CA SER A 190 -0.52 10.27 0.79
C SER A 190 0.52 9.69 -0.16
N PHE A 191 0.34 8.46 -0.66
CA PHE A 191 1.26 7.90 -1.65
C PHE A 191 1.35 8.76 -2.91
N ALA A 192 0.21 9.25 -3.42
CA ALA A 192 0.15 10.12 -4.59
C ALA A 192 0.78 11.50 -4.32
N PHE A 193 0.60 12.01 -3.10
CA PHE A 193 1.30 13.23 -2.67
C PHE A 193 2.82 13.03 -2.60
N GLY A 194 3.28 11.86 -2.16
CA GLY A 194 4.70 11.48 -2.18
C GLY A 194 5.28 11.47 -3.60
N LEU A 195 4.56 10.87 -4.55
CA LEU A 195 4.95 10.89 -5.97
C LEU A 195 5.02 12.32 -6.53
N THR A 196 4.05 13.15 -6.17
CA THR A 196 3.99 14.56 -6.61
C THR A 196 5.13 15.38 -6.01
N ALA A 197 5.39 15.24 -4.70
CA ALA A 197 6.48 15.91 -4.01
C ALA A 197 7.85 15.48 -4.56
N GLY A 198 7.98 14.23 -5.00
CA GLY A 198 9.20 13.69 -5.58
C GLY A 198 9.40 13.99 -7.06
N LYS A 199 8.51 14.77 -7.70
CA LYS A 199 8.66 15.14 -9.13
C LYS A 199 10.06 15.68 -9.48
N PRO A 200 10.72 16.54 -8.67
CA PRO A 200 12.08 16.97 -8.97
C PRO A 200 13.11 15.82 -9.01
N ILE A 201 12.90 14.74 -8.25
CA ILE A 201 13.75 13.55 -8.31
C ILE A 201 13.52 12.80 -9.64
N ALA A 202 12.27 12.71 -10.10
CA ALA A 202 11.95 12.13 -11.40
C ALA A 202 12.55 12.96 -12.55
N ASP A 203 12.47 14.29 -12.48
CA ASP A 203 13.07 15.19 -13.47
C ASP A 203 14.59 15.01 -13.54
N ILE A 204 15.27 14.86 -12.40
CA ILE A 204 16.71 14.54 -12.35
C ILE A 204 16.98 13.16 -12.97
N ALA A 205 16.15 12.16 -12.71
CA ALA A 205 16.29 10.84 -13.31
C ALA A 205 16.23 10.90 -14.84
N LEU A 206 15.33 11.71 -15.40
CA LEU A 206 15.22 11.94 -16.84
C LEU A 206 16.49 12.63 -17.40
N LEU A 207 17.03 13.62 -16.70
CA LEU A 207 18.27 14.29 -17.10
C LEU A 207 19.47 13.35 -17.13
N HIS A 208 19.47 12.30 -16.30
CA HIS A 208 20.48 11.24 -16.31
C HIS A 208 20.17 10.14 -17.35
N GLY A 209 19.11 10.27 -18.16
CA GLY A 209 18.79 9.36 -19.25
C GLY A 209 17.87 8.19 -18.87
N ALA A 210 17.19 8.26 -17.72
CA ALA A 210 16.09 7.34 -17.46
C ALA A 210 14.98 7.50 -18.51
N LYS A 211 14.34 6.40 -18.90
CA LYS A 211 13.16 6.46 -19.78
C LYS A 211 11.98 7.07 -19.02
N ASP A 212 11.09 7.77 -19.73
CA ASP A 212 9.85 8.34 -19.16
C ASP A 212 9.03 7.32 -18.35
N LEU A 213 9.02 6.06 -18.80
CA LEU A 213 8.32 4.97 -18.11
C LEU A 213 8.87 4.67 -16.71
N PHE A 214 10.17 4.91 -16.47
CA PHE A 214 10.88 4.50 -15.27
C PHE A 214 11.32 5.66 -14.37
N GLN A 215 11.05 6.91 -14.75
CA GLN A 215 11.45 8.11 -13.98
C GLN A 215 11.00 8.05 -12.51
N ASN A 216 9.82 7.48 -12.25
CA ASN A 216 9.25 7.39 -10.91
C ASN A 216 9.90 6.30 -10.04
N ASN A 217 10.74 5.42 -10.60
CA ASN A 217 11.39 4.38 -9.80
C ASN A 217 12.32 4.99 -8.74
N ALA A 218 12.99 6.10 -9.06
CA ALA A 218 13.79 6.84 -8.08
C ALA A 218 12.93 7.50 -7.00
N VAL A 219 11.74 8.01 -7.36
CA VAL A 219 10.78 8.61 -6.42
C VAL A 219 10.22 7.55 -5.47
N LEU A 220 9.82 6.40 -6.02
CA LEU A 220 9.25 5.28 -5.28
C LEU A 220 10.15 4.82 -4.15
N VAL A 221 11.48 4.84 -4.32
CA VAL A 221 12.43 4.50 -3.25
C VAL A 221 12.19 5.37 -2.01
N TRP A 222 12.13 6.69 -2.15
CA TRP A 222 11.91 7.59 -1.02
C TRP A 222 10.52 7.43 -0.39
N VAL A 223 9.47 7.27 -1.20
CA VAL A 223 8.10 7.06 -0.70
C VAL A 223 8.02 5.75 0.08
N LEU A 224 8.56 4.65 -0.46
CA LEU A 224 8.51 3.34 0.15
C LEU A 224 9.40 3.25 1.40
N TRP A 225 10.52 3.98 1.46
CA TRP A 225 11.31 4.10 2.70
C TRP A 225 10.53 4.76 3.83
N GLY A 226 9.73 5.79 3.52
CA GLY A 226 8.80 6.40 4.46
C GLY A 226 7.81 5.37 5.01
N GLY A 227 7.13 4.67 4.11
CA GLY A 227 6.16 3.62 4.47
C GLY A 227 6.78 2.50 5.30
N PHE A 228 7.95 2.01 4.87
CA PHE A 228 8.75 1.02 5.58
C PHE A 228 9.07 1.46 6.99
N THR A 229 9.42 2.73 7.22
CA THR A 229 9.79 3.20 8.57
C THR A 229 8.64 3.04 9.55
N THR A 230 7.44 3.47 9.17
CA THR A 230 6.27 3.34 10.05
C THR A 230 5.90 1.89 10.30
N ASN A 231 6.00 1.05 9.27
CA ASN A 231 5.73 -0.38 9.38
C ASN A 231 6.77 -1.08 10.27
N MET A 232 8.05 -0.76 10.08
CA MET A 232 9.16 -1.30 10.85
C MET A 232 9.05 -0.94 12.33
N ILE A 233 8.69 0.31 12.67
CA ILE A 233 8.44 0.70 14.06
C ILE A 233 7.36 -0.17 14.69
N TYR A 234 6.24 -0.37 13.98
CA TYR A 234 5.14 -1.21 14.46
C TYR A 234 5.55 -2.68 14.63
N VAL A 235 6.24 -3.25 13.63
CA VAL A 235 6.67 -4.64 13.65
C VAL A 235 7.70 -4.89 14.74
N LEU A 236 8.70 -4.01 14.89
CA LEU A 236 9.68 -4.10 15.98
C LEU A 236 9.02 -4.03 17.35
N PHE A 237 8.05 -3.12 17.53
CA PHE A 237 7.26 -3.06 18.76
C PHE A 237 6.54 -4.40 19.04
N MET A 238 5.89 -4.99 18.04
CA MET A 238 5.23 -6.28 18.21
C MET A 238 6.22 -7.42 18.46
N MET A 239 7.36 -7.45 17.78
CA MET A 239 8.40 -8.46 17.98
C MET A 239 8.99 -8.42 19.39
N LEU A 240 9.20 -7.23 19.95
CA LEU A 240 9.65 -7.06 21.32
C LEU A 240 8.57 -7.49 22.32
N LYS A 241 7.32 -7.09 22.10
CA LYS A 241 6.19 -7.45 22.95
C LYS A 241 5.94 -8.96 22.98
N ASN A 242 6.01 -9.61 21.82
CA ASN A 242 5.71 -11.04 21.64
C ASN A 242 6.96 -11.93 21.74
N LYS A 243 8.14 -11.36 21.98
CA LYS A 243 9.45 -12.04 22.06
C LYS A 243 9.80 -12.89 20.83
N SER A 244 9.31 -12.48 19.66
CA SER A 244 9.45 -13.25 18.42
C SER A 244 10.73 -12.98 17.63
N TYR A 245 11.60 -12.09 18.12
CA TYR A 245 12.93 -11.85 17.54
C TYR A 245 13.81 -13.11 17.45
N SER A 246 13.55 -14.10 18.31
CA SER A 246 14.24 -15.39 18.28
C SER A 246 13.90 -16.25 17.06
N ASP A 247 12.78 -15.99 16.37
CA ASP A 247 12.35 -16.74 15.19
C ASP A 247 13.38 -16.67 14.05
N LEU A 248 14.06 -15.54 13.91
CA LEU A 248 15.01 -15.26 12.83
C LEU A 248 16.25 -16.18 12.85
N ASN A 249 16.55 -16.78 14.02
CA ASN A 249 17.68 -17.68 14.25
C ASN A 249 17.25 -19.03 14.84
N LYS A 250 15.96 -19.37 14.73
CA LYS A 250 15.38 -20.58 15.31
C LYS A 250 15.84 -21.83 14.56
N LYS A 251 16.65 -22.68 15.21
CA LYS A 251 17.26 -23.86 14.58
C LYS A 251 16.23 -24.88 14.08
N GLU A 252 15.07 -24.95 14.70
CA GLU A 252 14.01 -25.87 14.30
C GLU A 252 13.22 -25.38 13.07
N ALA A 253 13.41 -24.12 12.65
CA ALA A 253 12.73 -23.51 11.51
C ALA A 253 13.55 -23.68 10.22
N PRO A 254 12.90 -23.87 9.06
CA PRO A 254 13.59 -23.91 7.77
C PRO A 254 13.97 -22.49 7.31
N LEU A 255 14.96 -21.87 7.98
CA LEU A 255 15.29 -20.45 7.86
C LEU A 255 15.40 -19.98 6.41
N ALA A 256 16.24 -20.60 5.59
CA ALA A 256 16.44 -20.20 4.19
C ALA A 256 15.12 -20.21 3.39
N LYS A 257 14.26 -21.21 3.59
CA LYS A 257 12.94 -21.28 2.93
C LYS A 257 12.01 -20.19 3.45
N ASN A 258 12.03 -19.89 4.74
CA ASN A 258 11.19 -18.83 5.32
C ASN A 258 11.59 -17.46 4.79
N TYR A 259 12.89 -17.14 4.76
CA TYR A 259 13.39 -15.90 4.16
C TYR A 259 13.00 -15.81 2.68
N LEU A 260 13.15 -16.90 1.92
CA LEU A 260 12.78 -16.94 0.51
C LEU A 260 11.28 -16.70 0.30
N TRP A 261 10.40 -17.40 1.02
CA TRP A 261 8.95 -17.23 0.85
C TRP A 261 8.48 -15.82 1.25
N ALA A 262 9.02 -15.27 2.33
CA ALA A 262 8.71 -13.90 2.73
C ALA A 262 9.21 -12.88 1.69
N ALA A 263 10.43 -13.07 1.16
CA ALA A 263 10.98 -12.22 0.11
C ALA A 263 10.21 -12.32 -1.22
N ILE A 264 9.74 -13.53 -1.59
CA ILE A 264 8.84 -13.70 -2.74
C ILE A 264 7.57 -12.90 -2.52
N GLY A 265 6.93 -13.02 -1.35
CA GLY A 265 5.75 -12.23 -1.03
C GLY A 265 5.97 -10.72 -1.17
N GLY A 266 7.12 -10.23 -0.68
CA GLY A 266 7.43 -8.80 -0.77
C GLY A 266 7.75 -8.34 -2.20
N THR A 267 8.44 -9.17 -2.97
CA THR A 267 8.70 -8.89 -4.39
C THR A 267 7.41 -8.89 -5.19
N THR A 268 6.51 -9.85 -4.94
CA THR A 268 5.18 -9.90 -5.57
C THR A 268 4.33 -8.69 -5.19
N TRP A 269 4.46 -8.15 -3.97
CA TRP A 269 3.74 -6.92 -3.59
C TRP A 269 4.17 -5.70 -4.42
N TYR A 270 5.45 -5.61 -4.78
CA TYR A 270 6.00 -4.47 -5.51
C TYR A 270 5.64 -4.49 -7.01
N MET A 271 5.38 -5.66 -7.58
CA MET A 271 5.02 -5.85 -9.00
C MET A 271 3.61 -5.34 -9.31
#